data_AF-A0AAD6TP36-F1
#
_entry.id   AF-A0AAD6TP36-F1
#
_cell.length_a   1.000
_cell.length_b   1.000
_cell.length_c   1.000
_cell.angle_alpha   90.00
_cell.angle_beta   90.00
_cell.angle_gamma   90.00
#
_symmetry.space_group_name_H-M   'P 1'
#
loop_
_entity.id
_entity.type
_entity.pdbx_description
1 polymer ?
#
loop_
_entity_poly.entity_id
_entity_poly.type
_entity_poly.pdbx_seq_one_letter_code
_entity_poly.pdbx_strand_id
1 'polypeptide(L)'
;MGREFVGKGVNVALGPMMNIGRIAQGGRNWEGFGADPFLAGEAAYETILGMQAGGVQACAKHLINNEQEHFRTRESSDVDDRTQHEIYAHPFLRSIMAGVTSIMCSYNLINGTYACENDKIMNDIIKREFGFQGYIMSDWQGML
;
A
#
# COMPACT_ATOMS: atom_id res chain seq x y z
N MET A 1 -11.26 -15.93 0.97
CA MET A 1 -11.37 -14.50 1.30
C MET A 1 -12.28 -13.75 0.31
N GLY A 2 -11.92 -13.61 -0.98
CA GLY A 2 -12.73 -12.83 -1.93
C GLY A 2 -14.22 -13.23 -2.01
N ARG A 3 -14.51 -14.53 -2.17
CA ARG A 3 -15.91 -15.04 -2.17
C ARG A 3 -16.68 -14.76 -0.88
N GLU A 4 -16.00 -14.69 0.26
CA GLU A 4 -16.63 -14.40 1.54
C GLU A 4 -17.04 -12.92 1.64
N PHE A 5 -16.18 -12.00 1.17
CA PHE A 5 -16.52 -10.58 1.06
C PHE A 5 -17.75 -10.37 0.17
N VAL A 6 -17.75 -10.97 -1.02
CA VAL A 6 -18.89 -10.90 -1.94
C VAL A 6 -20.16 -11.48 -1.30
N GLY A 7 -20.06 -12.63 -0.62
CA GLY A 7 -21.18 -13.25 0.09
C GLY A 7 -21.78 -12.37 1.19
N LYS A 8 -21.01 -11.44 1.75
CA LYS A 8 -21.45 -10.44 2.74
C LYS A 8 -21.88 -9.10 2.12
N GLY A 9 -21.89 -8.99 0.79
CA GLY A 9 -22.25 -7.75 0.07
C GLY A 9 -21.15 -6.69 0.08
N VAL A 10 -19.89 -7.06 0.35
CA VAL A 10 -18.76 -6.13 0.33
C VAL A 10 -18.14 -6.06 -1.07
N ASN A 11 -18.01 -4.86 -1.62
CA ASN A 11 -17.43 -4.62 -2.95
C ASN A 11 -15.92 -4.37 -2.92
N VAL A 12 -15.40 -3.79 -1.83
CA VAL A 12 -13.97 -3.44 -1.68
C VAL A 12 -13.47 -4.00 -0.36
N ALA A 13 -12.42 -4.80 -0.43
CA ALA A 13 -11.71 -5.30 0.73
C ALA A 13 -10.44 -4.48 0.94
N LEU A 14 -10.31 -3.84 2.11
CA LEU A 14 -9.22 -2.94 2.45
C LEU A 14 -7.92 -3.71 2.78
N GLY A 15 -7.38 -4.39 1.79
CA GLY A 15 -6.12 -5.12 1.85
C GLY A 15 -5.71 -5.69 0.48
N PRO A 16 -4.49 -6.24 0.37
CA PRO A 16 -3.57 -6.52 1.48
C PRO A 16 -2.85 -5.28 2.03
N MET A 17 -2.26 -5.40 3.22
CA MET A 17 -1.20 -4.50 3.70
C MET A 17 0.16 -5.06 3.23
N MET A 18 1.08 -4.20 2.78
CA MET A 18 2.41 -4.62 2.30
C MET A 18 3.54 -3.66 2.66
N ASN A 19 3.34 -2.80 3.67
CA ASN A 19 4.46 -2.03 4.21
C ASN A 19 5.53 -2.98 4.79
N ILE A 20 6.78 -2.58 4.69
CA ILE A 20 7.92 -3.41 5.03
C ILE A 20 8.03 -3.56 6.56
N GLY A 21 8.34 -4.75 7.05
CA GLY A 21 8.66 -5.01 8.45
C GLY A 21 9.99 -4.39 8.89
N ARG A 22 10.15 -3.07 8.75
CA ARG A 22 11.37 -2.30 9.00
C ARG A 22 11.73 -2.22 10.48
N ILE A 23 10.72 -2.01 11.33
CA ILE A 23 10.88 -1.77 12.77
C ILE A 23 10.32 -2.97 13.50
N ALA A 24 11.13 -3.67 14.31
CA ALA A 24 10.68 -4.86 15.03
C ALA A 24 9.48 -4.59 15.96
N GLN A 25 9.40 -3.38 16.52
CA GLN A 25 8.30 -2.91 17.38
C GLN A 25 7.07 -2.42 16.60
N GLY A 26 7.05 -2.52 15.27
CA GLY A 26 5.93 -2.09 14.43
C GLY A 26 4.64 -2.81 14.80
N GLY A 27 3.65 -2.09 15.33
CA GLY A 27 2.40 -2.66 15.86
C GLY A 27 1.54 -3.38 14.82
N ARG A 28 1.79 -3.13 13.52
CA ARG A 28 1.10 -3.76 12.39
C ARG A 28 1.98 -4.67 11.53
N ASN A 29 3.19 -5.01 12.00
CA ASN A 29 4.05 -5.96 11.29
C ASN A 29 3.35 -7.30 11.00
N TRP A 30 2.43 -7.71 11.87
CA TRP A 30 1.67 -8.96 11.73
C TRP A 30 0.67 -8.96 10.56
N GLU A 31 0.26 -7.78 10.06
CA GLU A 31 -0.69 -7.64 8.93
C GLU A 31 0.05 -7.61 7.58
N GLY A 32 1.37 -7.36 7.59
CA GLY A 32 2.23 -7.38 6.40
C GLY A 32 2.91 -8.74 6.16
N PHE A 33 3.87 -8.75 5.23
CA PHE A 33 4.50 -10.00 4.74
C PHE A 33 5.97 -10.17 5.13
N GLY A 34 6.53 -9.25 5.93
CA GLY A 34 7.90 -9.31 6.41
C GLY A 34 8.78 -8.16 5.91
N ALA A 35 10.10 -8.33 6.04
CA ALA A 35 11.08 -7.26 5.80
C ALA A 35 11.71 -7.29 4.40
N ASP A 36 11.47 -8.33 3.60
CA ASP A 36 12.04 -8.47 2.26
C ASP A 36 11.05 -7.93 1.21
N PRO A 37 11.47 -6.96 0.36
CA PRO A 37 10.57 -6.33 -0.60
C PRO A 37 10.08 -7.30 -1.68
N PHE A 38 10.91 -8.25 -2.11
CA PHE A 38 10.52 -9.23 -3.12
C PHE A 38 9.43 -10.16 -2.56
N LEU A 39 9.64 -10.75 -1.39
CA LEU A 39 8.66 -11.60 -0.71
C LEU A 39 7.36 -10.84 -0.45
N ALA A 40 7.43 -9.60 0.05
CA ALA A 40 6.25 -8.78 0.29
C ALA A 40 5.50 -8.46 -1.01
N GLY A 41 6.22 -8.22 -2.10
CA GLY A 41 5.66 -8.00 -3.42
C GLY A 41 4.97 -9.23 -4.01
N GLU A 42 5.59 -10.41 -3.98
CA GLU A 42 4.98 -11.64 -4.48
C GLU A 42 3.76 -12.06 -3.64
N ALA A 43 3.84 -11.91 -2.31
CA ALA A 43 2.72 -12.21 -1.44
C ALA A 43 1.53 -11.26 -1.68
N ALA A 44 1.80 -9.96 -1.90
CA ALA A 44 0.77 -9.00 -2.29
C ALA A 44 0.16 -9.34 -3.66
N TYR A 45 1.00 -9.64 -4.66
CA TYR A 45 0.58 -10.03 -6.02
C TYR A 45 -0.41 -11.19 -6.00
N GLU A 46 -0.04 -12.31 -5.38
CA GLU A 46 -0.88 -13.51 -5.32
C GLU A 46 -2.15 -13.29 -4.48
N THR A 47 -2.05 -12.51 -3.40
CA THR A 47 -3.23 -12.17 -2.58
C THR A 47 -4.24 -11.36 -3.39
N ILE A 48 -3.78 -10.38 -4.17
CA ILE A 48 -4.63 -9.55 -5.03
C ILE A 48 -5.32 -10.40 -6.10
N LEU A 49 -4.58 -11.29 -6.79
CA LEU A 49 -5.18 -12.21 -7.76
C LEU A 49 -6.28 -13.06 -7.12
N GLY A 50 -6.02 -13.65 -5.95
CA GLY A 50 -6.99 -14.47 -5.23
C GLY A 50 -8.23 -13.69 -4.74
N MET A 51 -8.05 -12.45 -4.26
CA MET A 51 -9.16 -11.58 -3.85
C MET A 51 -10.04 -11.21 -5.04
N GLN A 52 -9.44 -10.72 -6.12
CA GLN A 52 -10.16 -10.23 -7.29
C GLN A 52 -10.79 -11.36 -8.10
N ALA A 53 -10.16 -12.54 -8.20
CA ALA A 53 -10.78 -13.74 -8.77
C ALA A 53 -12.03 -14.20 -7.96
N GLY A 54 -12.09 -13.84 -6.67
CA GLY A 54 -13.26 -14.05 -5.83
C GLY A 54 -14.38 -13.01 -6.03
N GLY A 55 -14.15 -11.97 -6.83
CA GLY A 55 -15.13 -10.95 -7.19
C GLY A 55 -15.13 -9.68 -6.34
N VAL A 56 -14.24 -9.55 -5.34
CA VAL A 56 -14.09 -8.33 -4.54
C VAL A 56 -12.90 -7.51 -5.03
N GLN A 57 -13.02 -6.18 -5.02
CA GLN A 57 -11.90 -5.29 -5.32
C GLN A 57 -10.87 -5.36 -4.19
N ALA A 58 -9.60 -5.56 -4.55
CA ALA A 58 -8.49 -5.47 -3.60
C ALA A 58 -8.00 -4.02 -3.47
N CYS A 59 -7.47 -3.68 -2.30
CA CYS A 59 -6.95 -2.36 -1.98
C CYS A 59 -5.55 -2.46 -1.36
N ALA A 60 -4.51 -2.20 -2.14
CA ALA A 60 -3.14 -2.21 -1.66
C ALA A 60 -2.90 -1.04 -0.68
N LYS A 61 -2.35 -1.32 0.50
CA LYS A 61 -2.16 -0.31 1.56
C LYS A 61 -0.88 -0.52 2.39
N HIS A 62 -0.34 0.51 3.05
CA HIS A 62 -0.68 1.93 2.96
C HIS A 62 0.43 2.62 2.16
N LEU A 63 0.06 3.27 1.07
CA LEU A 63 0.97 3.96 0.17
C LEU A 63 1.37 5.33 0.78
N ILE A 64 2.56 5.54 1.31
CA ILE A 64 3.72 4.63 1.39
C ILE A 64 4.48 4.94 2.70
N ASN A 65 5.55 4.20 2.98
CA ASN A 65 6.45 4.42 4.13
C ASN A 65 5.76 4.52 5.50
N ASN A 66 4.74 3.67 5.75
CA ASN A 66 3.98 3.63 7.00
C ASN A 66 4.41 2.43 7.87
N GLU A 67 5.71 2.34 8.17
CA GLU A 67 6.29 1.19 8.88
C GLU A 67 6.29 1.31 10.41
N GLN A 68 5.69 2.38 10.96
CA GLN A 68 5.50 2.57 12.39
C GLN A 68 4.12 3.10 12.72
N GLU A 69 3.60 2.68 13.88
CA GLU A 69 2.33 3.20 14.40
C GLU A 69 2.52 4.46 15.24
N HIS A 70 3.72 4.62 15.80
CA HIS A 70 4.00 5.71 16.72
C HIS A 70 4.02 7.03 15.96
N PHE A 71 3.10 7.91 16.32
CA PHE A 71 2.89 9.22 15.69
C PHE A 71 2.45 9.24 14.23
N ARG A 72 2.02 8.11 13.64
CA ARG A 72 1.66 7.89 12.21
C ARG A 72 0.92 8.99 11.45
N THR A 73 0.32 9.96 12.13
CA THR A 73 -0.39 11.12 11.56
C THR A 73 0.43 12.42 11.56
N ARG A 74 1.68 12.41 12.02
CA ARG A 74 2.48 13.63 12.27
C ARG A 74 3.96 13.52 11.93
N GLU A 75 4.50 12.31 11.84
CA GLU A 75 5.90 12.10 11.49
C GLU A 75 6.13 12.10 9.98
N SER A 76 7.36 12.42 9.58
CA SER A 76 7.81 12.29 8.20
C SER A 76 8.76 11.11 8.06
N SER A 77 8.46 10.25 7.08
CA SER A 77 9.36 9.23 6.59
C SER A 77 10.20 9.83 5.45
N ASP A 78 11.42 10.25 5.78
CA ASP A 78 12.34 10.86 4.82
C ASP A 78 13.26 9.79 4.22
N VAL A 79 13.13 9.56 2.91
CA VAL A 79 13.73 8.40 2.22
C VAL A 79 14.31 8.85 0.88
N ASP A 80 15.50 8.36 0.56
CA ASP A 80 16.14 8.60 -0.74
C ASP A 80 15.46 7.82 -1.88
N ASP A 81 15.64 8.31 -3.11
CA ASP A 81 14.97 7.76 -4.30
C ASP A 81 15.24 6.27 -4.52
N ARG A 82 16.48 5.82 -4.29
CA ARG A 82 16.87 4.43 -4.50
C ARG A 82 16.17 3.53 -3.49
N THR A 83 16.22 3.86 -2.20
CA THR A 83 15.54 3.09 -1.16
C THR A 83 14.02 3.11 -1.38
N GLN A 84 13.46 4.24 -1.82
CA GLN A 84 12.03 4.35 -2.14
C GLN A 84 11.62 3.34 -3.21
N HIS A 85 12.38 3.24 -4.31
CA HIS A 85 12.07 2.35 -5.43
C HIS A 85 12.38 0.87 -5.15
N GLU A 86 13.56 0.58 -4.60
CA GLU A 86 14.04 -0.80 -4.41
C GLU A 86 13.34 -1.50 -3.24
N ILE A 87 12.94 -0.77 -2.20
CA ILE A 87 12.41 -1.35 -0.95
C ILE A 87 10.91 -1.07 -0.80
N TYR A 88 10.51 0.19 -0.64
CA TYR A 88 9.16 0.51 -0.19
C TYR A 88 8.11 0.48 -1.30
N ALA A 89 8.48 0.90 -2.52
CA ALA A 89 7.56 0.97 -3.65
C ALA A 89 7.44 -0.37 -4.39
N HIS A 90 8.43 -1.25 -4.25
CA HIS A 90 8.45 -2.54 -4.96
C HIS A 90 7.18 -3.39 -4.71
N PRO A 91 6.68 -3.56 -3.47
CA PRO A 91 5.44 -4.32 -3.26
C PRO A 91 4.20 -3.68 -3.91
N PHE A 92 4.16 -2.35 -4.02
CA PHE A 92 3.09 -1.63 -4.72
C PHE A 92 3.20 -1.80 -6.25
N LEU A 93 4.42 -1.81 -6.81
CA LEU A 93 4.64 -2.15 -8.22
C LEU A 93 4.09 -3.54 -8.55
N ARG A 94 4.40 -4.53 -7.71
CA ARG A 94 3.87 -5.90 -7.87
C ARG A 94 2.35 -5.92 -7.76
N SER A 95 1.77 -5.18 -6.82
CA SER A 95 0.31 -5.03 -6.69
C SER A 95 -0.34 -4.43 -7.96
N ILE A 96 0.30 -3.42 -8.57
CA ILE A 96 -0.16 -2.81 -9.83
C ILE A 96 -0.05 -3.82 -10.99
N MET A 97 1.03 -4.58 -11.07
CA MET A 97 1.19 -5.66 -12.06
C MET A 97 0.13 -6.76 -11.91
N ALA A 98 -0.33 -7.04 -10.69
CA ALA A 98 -1.46 -7.94 -10.44
C ALA A 98 -2.84 -7.36 -10.83
N GLY A 99 -2.87 -6.09 -11.25
CA GLY A 99 -4.10 -5.38 -11.60
C GLY A 99 -4.94 -5.02 -10.38
N VAL A 100 -4.31 -4.62 -9.26
CA VAL A 100 -5.05 -4.15 -8.08
C VAL A 100 -6.03 -3.04 -8.44
N THR A 101 -7.24 -3.11 -7.92
CA THR A 101 -8.31 -2.15 -8.28
C THR A 101 -8.11 -0.80 -7.60
N SER A 102 -7.66 -0.79 -6.34
CA SER A 102 -7.46 0.45 -5.59
C SER A 102 -6.19 0.46 -4.76
N ILE A 103 -5.73 1.65 -4.40
CA ILE A 103 -4.64 1.87 -3.44
C ILE A 103 -5.15 2.80 -2.33
N MET A 104 -4.73 2.57 -1.08
CA MET A 104 -4.98 3.46 0.04
C MET A 104 -3.69 4.17 0.41
N CYS A 105 -3.68 5.51 0.39
CA CYS A 105 -2.52 6.29 0.84
C CYS A 105 -2.40 6.30 2.37
N SER A 106 -1.20 6.46 2.89
CA SER A 106 -0.87 6.40 4.31
C SER A 106 -1.16 7.71 5.05
N TYR A 107 -1.13 7.65 6.37
CA TYR A 107 -1.31 8.81 7.24
C TYR A 107 -0.08 9.73 7.31
N ASN A 108 1.12 9.15 7.22
CA ASN A 108 2.36 9.86 7.53
C ASN A 108 2.77 10.81 6.41
N LEU A 109 3.73 11.68 6.71
CA LEU A 109 4.39 12.51 5.71
C LEU A 109 5.51 11.72 5.02
N ILE A 110 5.78 12.06 3.77
CA ILE A 110 6.87 11.56 2.94
C ILE A 110 7.69 12.77 2.50
N ASN A 111 8.94 12.85 2.96
CA ASN A 111 9.81 14.00 2.66
C ASN A 111 9.11 15.36 2.95
N GLY A 112 8.34 15.44 4.04
CA GLY A 112 7.67 16.67 4.50
C GLY A 112 6.27 16.95 3.91
N THR A 113 5.69 16.07 3.10
CA THR A 113 4.32 16.23 2.55
C THR A 113 3.46 15.00 2.87
N TYR A 114 2.19 15.18 3.26
CA TYR A 114 1.29 14.06 3.52
C TYR A 114 1.20 13.11 2.33
N ALA A 115 1.24 11.80 2.58
CA ALA A 115 1.30 10.81 1.52
C ALA A 115 0.15 10.92 0.50
N CYS A 116 -1.06 11.25 0.97
CA CYS A 116 -2.24 11.43 0.13
C CYS A 116 -2.20 12.67 -0.79
N GLU A 117 -1.33 13.64 -0.51
CA GLU A 117 -1.14 14.88 -1.27
C GLU A 117 0.20 14.92 -2.01
N ASN A 118 1.06 13.91 -1.82
CA ASN A 118 2.41 13.93 -2.35
C ASN A 118 2.42 13.64 -3.87
N ASP A 119 2.58 14.69 -4.68
CA ASP A 119 2.55 14.60 -6.16
C ASP A 119 3.60 13.64 -6.72
N LYS A 120 4.80 13.60 -6.13
CA LYS A 120 5.89 12.71 -6.55
C LYS A 120 5.51 11.24 -6.31
N ILE A 121 4.88 10.91 -5.19
CA ILE A 121 4.42 9.54 -4.96
C ILE A 121 3.20 9.22 -5.84
N MET A 122 2.17 10.05 -5.76
CA MET A 122 0.84 9.75 -6.31
C MET A 122 0.79 9.81 -7.83
N ASN A 123 1.44 10.81 -8.43
CA ASN A 123 1.33 11.07 -9.86
C ASN A 123 2.59 10.64 -10.62
N ASP A 124 3.79 10.96 -10.14
CA ASP A 124 5.02 10.48 -10.81
C ASP A 124 5.17 8.95 -10.65
N ILE A 125 5.41 8.46 -9.44
CA ILE A 125 5.77 7.04 -9.27
C ILE A 125 4.57 6.13 -9.59
N ILE A 126 3.42 6.35 -8.95
CA ILE A 126 2.32 5.39 -9.04
C ILE A 126 1.58 5.44 -10.37
N LYS A 127 1.26 6.64 -10.89
CA LYS A 127 0.51 6.76 -12.16
C LYS A 127 1.41 6.79 -13.39
N ARG A 128 2.48 7.60 -13.41
CA ARG A 128 3.33 7.76 -14.61
C ARG A 128 4.33 6.63 -14.75
N GLU A 129 5.11 6.32 -13.71
CA GLU A 129 6.18 5.33 -13.80
C GLU A 129 5.63 3.90 -13.74
N PHE A 130 4.74 3.60 -12.79
CA PHE A 130 4.19 2.24 -12.61
C PHE A 130 2.93 1.98 -13.42
N GLY A 131 2.29 3.01 -13.96
CA GLY A 131 1.13 2.86 -14.85
C GLY A 131 -0.17 2.45 -14.16
N PHE A 132 -0.37 2.78 -12.87
CA PHE A 132 -1.59 2.44 -12.14
C PHE A 132 -2.85 3.02 -12.79
N GLN A 133 -3.84 2.17 -13.08
CA GLN A 133 -5.10 2.53 -13.74
C GLN A 133 -6.32 2.59 -12.82
N GLY A 134 -6.15 2.21 -11.55
CA GLY A 134 -7.23 2.20 -10.57
C GLY A 134 -7.44 3.57 -9.92
N TYR A 135 -8.10 3.56 -8.76
CA TYR A 135 -8.32 4.76 -7.95
C TYR A 135 -7.54 4.70 -6.63
N ILE A 136 -7.20 5.88 -6.11
CA ILE A 136 -6.53 6.03 -4.82
C ILE A 136 -7.51 6.64 -3.83
N MET A 137 -7.57 6.10 -2.61
CA MET A 137 -8.38 6.58 -1.49
C MET A 137 -7.49 7.00 -0.33
N SER A 138 -7.99 7.90 0.53
CA SER A 138 -7.33 8.18 1.81
C SER A 138 -7.46 6.99 2.76
N ASP A 139 -6.53 6.87 3.71
CA ASP A 139 -6.84 6.17 4.95
C ASP A 139 -7.97 6.91 5.70
N TRP A 140 -8.55 6.27 6.71
CA TRP A 140 -9.70 6.78 7.43
C TRP A 140 -9.40 8.10 8.14
N GLN A 141 -10.01 9.20 7.70
CA GLN A 141 -9.68 10.56 8.16
C GLN A 141 -8.20 10.96 7.94
N GLY A 142 -7.54 10.35 6.95
CA GLY A 142 -6.25 10.83 6.45
C GLY A 142 -6.38 12.27 5.94
N MET A 143 -5.32 13.06 6.10
CA MET A 143 -5.27 14.42 5.58
C MET A 143 -5.20 14.39 4.05
N LEU A 144 -5.93 15.31 3.41
CA LEU A 144 -6.12 15.48 1.96
C LEU A 144 -5.94 16.95 1.60
#